data_AF-A0A3S4JLJ0-F1
#
_entry.id   AF-A0A3S4JLJ0-F1
#
_cell.length_a   1.000
_cell.length_b   1.000
_cell.length_c   1.000
_cell.angle_alpha   90.00
_cell.angle_beta   90.00
_cell.angle_gamma   90.00
#
_symmetry.space_group_name_H-M   'P 1'
#
loop_
_entity.id
_entity.type
_entity.pdbx_description
1 polymer ?
#
loop_
_entity_poly.entity_id
_entity_poly.type
_entity_poly.pdbx_seq_one_letter_code
_entity_poly.pdbx_strand_id
1 'polypeptide(L)'
;MQANITGFTQVVVLATLLAQAETIAQTTFRTSEEAVSTGDALAVLLAEQAVIAVESGQRELWRTLRDLRFAVVNDVRIRSARLPQTRLLSPTITSSVSLIAWRETGNTENRDTITLRNRLRDPSFILPG
;
A
#
# COMPACT_ATOMS: atom_id res chain seq x y z
N MET A 1 -7.65 -30.72 24.19
CA MET A 1 -8.19 -29.35 24.17
C MET A 1 -7.23 -28.37 23.49
N GLN A 2 -5.95 -28.32 23.88
CA GLN A 2 -4.96 -27.38 23.32
C GLN A 2 -4.76 -27.50 21.81
N ALA A 3 -4.70 -28.72 21.25
CA ALA A 3 -4.60 -28.93 19.80
C ALA A 3 -5.79 -28.35 19.02
N ASN A 4 -7.00 -28.42 19.58
CA ASN A 4 -8.20 -27.85 18.95
C ASN A 4 -8.15 -26.32 18.95
N ILE A 5 -7.64 -25.71 20.03
CA ILE A 5 -7.44 -24.26 20.12
C ILE A 5 -6.41 -23.81 19.10
N THR A 6 -5.27 -24.49 19.00
CA THR A 6 -4.23 -24.18 18.00
C THR A 6 -4.76 -24.30 16.58
N GLY A 7 -5.49 -25.38 16.27
CA GLY A 7 -6.11 -25.56 14.96
C GLY A 7 -7.13 -24.46 14.62
N PHE A 8 -7.97 -24.06 15.59
CA PHE A 8 -8.92 -22.98 15.40
C PHE A 8 -8.23 -21.64 15.16
N THR A 9 -7.23 -21.29 15.98
CA THR A 9 -6.44 -20.07 15.79
C THR A 9 -5.79 -20.04 14.41
N GLN A 10 -5.26 -21.17 13.93
CA GLN A 10 -4.69 -21.27 12.60
C GLN A 10 -5.73 -20.99 11.50
N VAL A 11 -6.93 -21.55 11.61
CA VAL A 11 -8.02 -21.29 10.65
C VAL A 11 -8.39 -19.81 10.64
N VAL A 12 -8.50 -19.17 11.81
CA VAL A 12 -8.81 -17.74 11.91
C VAL A 12 -7.72 -16.89 11.23
N VAL A 13 -6.44 -17.18 11.50
CA VAL A 13 -5.31 -16.47 10.87
C VAL A 13 -5.31 -16.67 9.35
N LEU A 14 -5.57 -17.88 8.85
CA LEU A 14 -5.63 -18.12 7.41
C LEU A 14 -6.80 -17.40 6.75
N ALA A 15 -7.96 -17.36 7.41
CA ALA A 15 -9.13 -16.63 6.92
C ALA A 15 -8.88 -15.11 6.86
N THR A 16 -8.19 -14.54 7.86
CA THR A 16 -7.86 -13.11 7.84
C THR A 16 -6.84 -12.77 6.77
N LEU A 17 -5.83 -13.61 6.55
CA LEU A 17 -4.84 -13.41 5.47
C LEU A 17 -5.49 -13.51 4.08
N LEU A 18 -6.41 -14.45 3.89
CA LEU A 18 -7.17 -14.57 2.64
C LEU A 18 -8.05 -13.34 2.40
N ALA A 19 -8.77 -12.87 3.43
CA ALA A 19 -9.60 -11.68 3.34
C ALA A 19 -8.77 -10.42 3.04
N GLN A 20 -7.57 -10.30 3.62
CA GLN A 20 -6.64 -9.21 3.29
C GLN A 20 -6.17 -9.30 1.84
N ALA A 21 -5.83 -10.49 1.34
CA ALA A 21 -5.43 -10.69 -0.05
C ALA A 21 -6.55 -10.29 -1.02
N GLU A 22 -7.78 -10.69 -0.73
CA GLU A 22 -8.96 -10.31 -1.51
C GLU A 22 -9.21 -8.79 -1.47
N THR A 23 -9.09 -8.19 -0.29
CA THR A 23 -9.21 -6.74 -0.12
C THR A 23 -8.18 -6.01 -0.98
N ILE A 24 -6.91 -6.43 -0.95
CA ILE A 24 -5.85 -5.85 -1.77
C ILE A 24 -6.16 -6.00 -3.26
N ALA A 25 -6.65 -7.16 -3.69
CA ALA A 25 -7.01 -7.42 -5.09
C ALA A 25 -8.13 -6.48 -5.58
N GLN A 26 -9.09 -6.13 -4.72
CA GLN A 26 -10.22 -5.26 -5.05
C GLN A 26 -9.94 -3.77 -4.81
N THR A 27 -8.90 -3.44 -4.04
CA THR A 27 -8.57 -2.06 -3.68
C THR A 27 -8.12 -1.26 -4.91
N THR A 28 -8.67 -0.05 -5.04
CA THR A 28 -8.18 0.95 -5.99
C THR A 28 -7.19 1.87 -5.29
N PHE A 29 -5.90 1.67 -5.55
CA PHE A 29 -4.83 2.48 -4.98
C PHE A 29 -4.70 3.84 -5.70
N ARG A 30 -4.30 4.86 -4.95
CA ARG A 30 -4.13 6.22 -5.48
C ARG A 30 -2.70 6.49 -5.96
N THR A 31 -1.72 5.84 -5.34
CA THR A 31 -0.29 6.03 -5.64
C THR A 31 0.44 4.70 -5.73
N SER A 32 1.58 4.69 -6.44
CA SER A 32 2.43 3.49 -6.52
C SER A 32 2.93 3.05 -5.14
N GLU A 33 3.27 4.01 -4.28
CA GLU A 33 3.78 3.78 -2.92
C GLU A 33 2.72 3.11 -2.02
N GLU A 34 1.47 3.57 -2.09
CA GLU A 34 0.35 2.97 -1.36
C GLU A 34 0.13 1.50 -1.78
N ALA A 35 0.14 1.24 -3.09
CA ALA A 35 0.00 -0.13 -3.62
C ALA A 35 1.13 -1.03 -3.11
N VAL A 36 2.39 -0.61 -3.30
CA VAL A 36 3.57 -1.40 -2.92
C VAL A 36 3.62 -1.66 -1.41
N SER A 37 3.46 -0.62 -0.58
CA SER A 37 3.52 -0.77 0.88
C SER A 37 2.43 -1.69 1.41
N THR A 38 1.20 -1.61 0.88
CA THR A 38 0.10 -2.50 1.28
C THR A 38 0.37 -3.95 0.87
N GLY A 39 0.86 -4.18 -0.35
CA GLY A 39 1.24 -5.50 -0.85
C GLY A 39 2.38 -6.13 -0.06
N ASP A 40 3.43 -5.36 0.22
CA ASP A 40 4.60 -5.82 0.96
C ASP A 40 4.26 -6.16 2.41
N ALA A 41 3.38 -5.38 3.06
CA ALA A 41 2.90 -5.67 4.41
C ALA A 41 2.20 -7.04 4.47
N LEU A 42 1.28 -7.33 3.54
CA LEU A 42 0.65 -8.66 3.48
C LEU A 42 1.67 -9.75 3.11
N ALA A 43 2.61 -9.47 2.22
CA ALA A 43 3.64 -10.43 1.82
C ALA A 43 4.56 -10.84 2.98
N VAL A 44 4.80 -9.95 3.95
CA VAL A 44 5.51 -10.28 5.19
C VAL A 44 4.69 -11.25 6.05
N LEU A 45 3.41 -10.93 6.30
CA LEU A 45 2.54 -11.79 7.10
C LEU A 45 2.37 -13.19 6.50
N LEU A 46 2.22 -13.27 5.17
CA LEU A 46 2.16 -14.56 4.46
C LEU A 46 3.47 -15.35 4.59
N ALA A 47 4.62 -14.67 4.59
CA ALA A 47 5.91 -15.32 4.79
C ALA A 47 6.07 -15.86 6.22
N GLU A 48 5.69 -15.08 7.23
CA GLU A 48 5.68 -15.51 8.64
C GLU A 48 4.81 -16.75 8.83
N GLN A 49 3.59 -16.73 8.30
CA GLN A 49 2.68 -17.87 8.39
C GLN A 49 3.21 -19.10 7.63
N ALA A 50 3.92 -18.89 6.53
CA ALA A 50 4.56 -19.98 5.78
C ALA A 50 5.69 -20.63 6.58
N VAL A 51 6.47 -19.87 7.34
CA VAL A 51 7.50 -20.41 8.26
C VAL A 51 6.85 -21.30 9.31
N ILE A 52 5.79 -20.83 9.97
CA ILE A 52 5.03 -21.60 10.97
C ILE A 52 4.49 -22.91 10.36
N ALA A 53 3.99 -22.86 9.13
CA ALA A 53 3.49 -24.03 8.43
C ALA A 53 4.60 -25.08 8.18
N VAL A 54 5.81 -24.66 7.81
CA VAL A 54 6.96 -25.57 7.65
C VAL A 54 7.36 -26.20 8.98
N GLU A 55 7.49 -25.39 10.03
CA GLU A 55 7.85 -25.87 11.37
C GLU A 55 6.83 -26.85 11.93
N SER A 56 5.56 -26.70 11.54
CA SER A 56 4.46 -27.59 11.91
C SER A 56 4.30 -28.81 10.98
N GLY A 57 5.21 -29.02 10.02
CA GLY A 57 5.16 -30.13 9.06
C GLY A 57 4.06 -30.02 7.99
N GLN A 58 3.41 -28.86 7.86
CA GLN A 58 2.29 -28.62 6.94
C GLN A 58 2.79 -28.16 5.56
N ARG A 59 3.43 -29.08 4.83
CA ARG A 59 4.11 -28.79 3.55
C ARG A 59 3.21 -28.16 2.49
N GLU A 60 1.98 -28.66 2.32
CA GLU A 60 1.06 -28.11 1.30
C GLU A 60 0.57 -26.70 1.65
N LEU A 61 0.34 -26.44 2.94
CA LEU A 61 -0.01 -25.09 3.40
C LEU A 61 1.14 -24.11 3.14
N TRP A 62 2.39 -24.52 3.45
CA TRP A 62 3.57 -23.71 3.14
C TRP A 62 3.66 -23.34 1.66
N ARG A 63 3.47 -24.31 0.75
CA ARG A 63 3.47 -24.04 -0.70
C ARG A 63 2.38 -23.05 -1.09
N THR A 64 1.16 -23.29 -0.61
CA THR A 64 -0.01 -22.46 -0.90
C THR A 64 0.21 -21.01 -0.44
N LEU A 65 0.76 -20.81 0.76
CA LEU A 65 1.07 -19.48 1.29
C LEU A 65 2.17 -18.78 0.47
N ARG A 66 3.17 -19.53 0.00
CA ARG A 66 4.23 -19.00 -0.85
C ARG A 66 3.72 -18.57 -2.23
N ASP A 67 2.83 -19.37 -2.81
CA ASP A 67 2.22 -19.08 -4.10
C ASP A 67 1.27 -17.87 -4.00
N LEU A 68 0.48 -17.80 -2.93
CA LEU A 68 -0.36 -16.63 -2.64
C LEU A 68 0.49 -15.36 -2.46
N ARG A 69 1.60 -15.44 -1.70
CA ARG A 69 2.54 -14.33 -1.54
C ARG A 69 3.09 -13.85 -2.87
N PHE A 70 3.50 -14.78 -3.74
CA PHE A 70 4.00 -14.44 -5.08
C PHE A 70 2.91 -13.75 -5.93
N ALA A 71 1.68 -14.25 -5.89
CA ALA A 71 0.56 -13.66 -6.60
C ALA A 71 0.28 -12.22 -6.13
N VAL A 72 0.22 -11.99 -4.81
CA VAL A 72 0.01 -10.66 -4.21
C VAL A 72 1.10 -9.68 -4.65
N VAL A 73 2.37 -10.05 -4.51
CA VAL A 73 3.50 -9.18 -4.86
C VAL A 73 3.51 -8.87 -6.36
N ASN A 74 3.27 -9.87 -7.22
CA ASN A 74 3.30 -9.64 -8.65
C ASN A 74 2.10 -8.79 -9.13
N ASP A 75 0.91 -9.01 -8.58
CA ASP A 75 -0.27 -8.21 -8.86
C ASP A 75 -0.04 -6.74 -8.46
N VAL A 76 0.40 -6.50 -7.24
CA VAL A 76 0.70 -5.15 -6.73
C VAL A 76 1.80 -4.48 -7.56
N ARG A 77 2.84 -5.21 -7.97
CA ARG A 77 3.91 -4.70 -8.85
C ARG A 77 3.38 -4.24 -10.21
N ILE A 78 2.47 -5.00 -10.82
CA ILE A 78 1.89 -4.65 -12.12
C ILE A 78 0.98 -3.42 -11.98
N ARG A 79 0.18 -3.35 -10.91
CA ARG A 79 -0.73 -2.22 -10.67
C ARG A 79 0.03 -0.95 -10.30
N SER A 80 1.05 -1.04 -9.44
CA SER A 80 1.84 0.11 -8.99
C SER A 80 2.61 0.78 -10.13
N ALA A 81 3.05 0.02 -11.13
CA ALA A 81 3.72 0.55 -12.32
C ALA A 81 2.84 1.47 -13.17
N ARG A 82 1.52 1.43 -13.01
CA ARG A 82 0.54 2.27 -13.73
C ARG A 82 0.05 3.46 -12.92
N LEU A 83 0.49 3.57 -11.66
CA LEU A 83 0.05 4.62 -10.74
C LEU A 83 1.04 5.78 -10.73
N PRO A 84 0.59 6.98 -10.35
CA PRO A 84 1.50 8.10 -10.17
C PRO A 84 2.45 7.84 -9.00
N GLN A 85 3.72 8.21 -9.19
CA GLN A 85 4.71 8.25 -8.14
C GLN A 85 4.58 9.56 -7.36
N THR A 86 4.53 9.46 -6.04
CA THR A 86 4.56 10.61 -5.13
C THR A 86 6.00 11.02 -4.87
N ARG A 87 6.26 12.34 -4.89
CA ARG A 87 7.55 12.92 -4.49
C ARG A 87 7.32 13.93 -3.38
N LEU A 88 8.07 13.82 -2.30
CA LEU A 88 8.07 14.81 -1.23
C LEU A 88 9.04 15.94 -1.59
N LEU A 89 8.56 17.18 -1.46
CA LEU A 89 9.31 18.39 -1.74
C LEU A 89 9.46 19.21 -0.47
N SER A 90 10.69 19.43 -0.04
CA SER A 90 11.04 20.26 1.11
C SER A 90 11.81 21.50 0.64
N PRO A 91 11.13 22.64 0.42
CA PRO A 91 11.81 23.84 -0.04
C PRO A 91 12.71 24.42 1.06
N THR A 92 13.91 24.86 0.70
CA THR A 92 14.88 25.48 1.63
C THR A 92 14.41 26.85 2.15
N ILE A 93 13.54 27.51 1.39
CA ILE A 93 12.93 28.80 1.74
C ILE A 93 11.42 28.68 1.69
N THR A 94 10.71 29.36 2.61
CA THR A 94 9.25 29.43 2.59
C THR A 94 8.80 29.95 1.23
N SER A 95 8.11 29.11 0.47
CA SER A 95 7.70 29.38 -0.90
C SER A 95 6.22 29.07 -1.06
N SER A 96 5.55 29.83 -1.93
CA SER A 96 4.14 29.55 -2.25
C SER A 96 3.99 28.22 -2.99
N VAL A 97 2.97 27.44 -2.66
CA VAL A 97 2.69 26.16 -3.31
C VAL A 97 2.35 26.30 -4.78
N SER A 98 1.72 27.40 -5.22
CA SER A 98 1.49 27.61 -6.66
C SER A 98 2.78 27.92 -7.42
N LEU A 99 3.74 28.61 -6.80
CA LEU A 99 5.07 28.80 -7.39
C LEU A 99 5.83 27.46 -7.51
N ILE A 100 5.74 26.61 -6.47
CA ILE A 100 6.30 25.26 -6.51
C ILE A 100 5.60 24.43 -7.61
N ALA A 101 4.27 24.46 -7.69
CA ALA A 101 3.51 23.72 -8.69
C ALA A 101 3.85 24.16 -10.13
N TRP A 102 3.95 25.47 -10.38
CA TRP A 102 4.39 26.00 -11.66
C TRP A 102 5.82 25.57 -12.01
N ARG A 103 6.75 25.65 -11.06
CA ARG A 103 8.13 25.20 -11.28
C ARG A 103 8.23 23.72 -11.62
N GLU A 104 7.41 22.90 -10.98
CA GLU A 104 7.45 21.43 -11.13
C GLU A 104 6.66 20.92 -12.34
N THR A 105 5.57 21.59 -12.72
CA THR A 105 4.62 21.08 -13.72
C THR A 105 4.26 22.06 -14.83
N GLY A 106 4.69 23.33 -14.74
CA GLY A 106 4.33 24.39 -15.67
C GLY A 106 2.87 24.84 -15.61
N ASN A 107 2.07 24.30 -14.69
CA ASN A 107 0.63 24.56 -14.59
C ASN A 107 0.22 24.92 -13.14
N THR A 108 -0.55 26.01 -13.00
CA THR A 108 -1.10 26.52 -11.73
C THR A 108 -2.61 26.30 -11.55
N GLU A 109 -3.33 25.86 -12.59
CA GLU A 109 -4.81 25.76 -12.63
C GLU A 109 -5.37 24.75 -11.62
N ASN A 110 -4.55 23.78 -11.21
CA ASN A 110 -4.95 22.72 -10.30
C ASN A 110 -4.85 23.10 -8.81
N ARG A 111 -4.86 24.41 -8.47
CA ARG A 111 -4.74 24.95 -7.10
C ARG A 111 -5.52 24.14 -6.07
N ASP A 112 -6.83 23.99 -6.27
CA ASP A 112 -7.70 23.40 -5.26
C ASP A 112 -7.44 21.91 -5.10
N THR A 113 -7.10 21.21 -6.19
CA THR A 113 -6.66 19.81 -6.11
C THR A 113 -5.31 19.65 -5.39
N ILE A 114 -4.41 20.62 -5.53
CA ILE A 114 -3.11 20.63 -4.85
C ILE A 114 -3.30 20.91 -3.36
N THR A 115 -4.10 21.91 -2.99
CA THR A 115 -4.46 22.21 -1.59
C THR A 115 -5.13 21.01 -0.92
N LEU A 116 -6.05 20.34 -1.61
CA LEU A 116 -6.81 19.20 -1.09
C LEU A 116 -5.94 17.93 -0.98
N ARG A 117 -5.04 17.67 -1.95
CA ARG A 117 -4.06 16.56 -1.88
C ARG A 117 -3.04 16.75 -0.78
N ASN A 118 -2.59 17.98 -0.53
CA ASN A 118 -1.53 18.28 0.44
C ASN A 118 -2.07 18.70 1.82
N ARG A 119 -3.40 18.67 2.03
CA ARG A 119 -4.07 19.04 3.30
C ARG A 119 -3.60 20.39 3.85
N LEU A 120 -3.40 21.37 2.97
CA LEU A 120 -2.94 22.69 3.37
C LEU A 120 -4.07 23.44 4.09
N ARG A 121 -3.81 23.87 5.33
CA ARG A 121 -4.83 24.49 6.20
C ARG A 121 -5.15 25.93 5.80
N ASP A 122 -4.15 26.69 5.36
CA ASP A 122 -4.27 28.11 4.99
C ASP A 122 -3.57 28.39 3.65
N PRO A 123 -4.26 28.24 2.51
CA PRO A 123 -3.67 28.42 1.17
C PRO A 123 -3.59 29.90 0.74
N SER A 124 -3.53 30.85 1.69
CA SER A 124 -3.58 32.29 1.42
C SER A 124 -2.39 32.81 0.59
N PHE A 125 -1.27 32.08 0.59
CA PHE A 125 -0.12 32.35 -0.29
C PHE A 125 -0.32 31.87 -1.73
N ILE A 126 -1.43 31.19 -2.04
CA ILE A 126 -1.80 30.79 -3.40
C ILE A 126 -2.81 31.80 -3.95
N LEU A 127 -2.29 32.78 -4.70
CA LEU A 127 -3.10 33.80 -5.38
C LEU A 127 -4.06 33.14 -6.38
N PRO A 128 -5.31 33.65 -6.51
CA PRO A 128 -6.23 33.20 -7.55
C PRO A 128 -5.65 33.57 -8.93
N GLY A 129 -5.68 32.61 -9.86
CA GLY A 129 -5.51 32.84 -11.29
C GLY A 129 -6.88 32.95 -11.95
#